data_AF-C4ZDH7-F1
#
_entry.id   AF-C4ZDH7-F1
#
_cell.length_a   1.000
_cell.length_b   1.000
_cell.length_c   1.000
_cell.angle_alpha   90.00
_cell.angle_beta   90.00
_cell.angle_gamma   90.00
#
_symmetry.space_group_name_H-M   'P 1'
#
loop_
_entity.id
_entity.type
_entity.pdbx_description
1 polymer ?
#
loop_
_entity_poly.entity_id
_entity_poly.type
_entity_poly.pdbx_seq_one_letter_code
_entity_poly.pdbx_strand_id
1 'polypeptide(L)'
;MQENFFDAAIRNWQDAYILEKADEYDNAVCLHGFAAECSLKAILQEGISRDVVIKYGHNIDLLLNDILSFSENDIKIASILDPSLGLRLSGIRLEDILFSDHPKRRYYEDGHYNGDDVVKCRENAMAYVREMLRLYVDGYIKNT
;
A
#
# COMPACT_ATOMS: atom_id res chain seq x y z
N MET A 1 -17.22 -0.96 13.04
CA MET A 1 -16.05 -1.86 13.00
C MET A 1 -14.85 -0.99 12.65
N GLN A 2 -13.84 -0.91 13.50
CA GLN A 2 -12.67 -0.09 13.22
C GLN A 2 -11.81 -0.82 12.18
N GLU A 3 -11.52 -0.18 11.06
CA GLU A 3 -10.78 -0.82 9.97
C GLU A 3 -9.34 -1.13 10.40
N ASN A 4 -8.96 -2.41 10.32
CA ASN A 4 -7.58 -2.86 10.50
C ASN A 4 -6.90 -2.84 9.13
N PHE A 5 -5.93 -1.95 8.93
CA PHE A 5 -5.24 -1.82 7.65
C PHE A 5 -4.45 -3.07 7.27
N PHE A 6 -3.91 -3.80 8.25
CA PHE A 6 -3.21 -5.06 7.99
C PHE A 6 -4.16 -6.10 7.38
N ASP A 7 -5.28 -6.37 8.06
CA ASP A 7 -6.27 -7.34 7.58
C ASP A 7 -6.90 -6.90 6.26
N ALA A 8 -7.14 -5.59 6.09
CA ALA A 8 -7.65 -5.03 4.84
C ALA A 8 -6.67 -5.22 3.69
N ALA A 9 -5.35 -5.02 3.91
CA ALA A 9 -4.34 -5.26 2.90
C ALA A 9 -4.34 -6.71 2.41
N ILE A 10 -4.39 -7.67 3.34
CA ILE A 10 -4.42 -9.11 3.01
C ILE A 10 -5.70 -9.46 2.25
N ARG A 11 -6.86 -9.04 2.74
CA ARG A 11 -8.15 -9.30 2.08
C ARG A 11 -8.18 -8.72 0.67
N ASN A 12 -7.82 -7.44 0.52
CA ASN A 12 -7.80 -6.78 -0.79
C ASN A 12 -6.84 -7.49 -1.76
N TRP A 13 -5.68 -7.97 -1.28
CA TRP A 13 -4.74 -8.71 -2.12
C TRP A 13 -5.30 -10.06 -2.58
N GLN A 14 -5.96 -10.80 -1.67
CA GLN A 14 -6.58 -12.08 -1.99
C GLN A 14 -7.75 -11.92 -2.97
N ASP A 15 -8.64 -10.95 -2.71
CA ASP A 15 -9.78 -10.65 -3.56
C ASP A 15 -9.33 -10.20 -4.95
N ALA A 16 -8.29 -9.35 -5.04
CA ALA A 16 -7.69 -8.94 -6.31
C ALA A 16 -7.18 -10.13 -7.11
N TYR A 17 -6.51 -11.08 -6.45
CA TYR A 17 -5.98 -12.28 -7.11
C TYR A 17 -7.10 -13.18 -7.64
N ILE A 18 -8.22 -13.31 -6.92
CA ILE A 18 -9.39 -14.06 -7.39
C ILE A 18 -9.98 -13.41 -8.64
N LEU A 19 -10.12 -12.09 -8.65
CA LEU A 19 -10.63 -11.33 -9.78
C LEU A 19 -9.71 -11.41 -11.00
N GLU A 20 -8.39 -11.33 -10.81
CA GLU A 20 -7.41 -11.57 -11.89
C GLU A 20 -7.64 -12.94 -12.55
N LYS A 21 -7.90 -13.99 -11.76
CA LYS A 21 -8.18 -15.34 -12.28
C LYS A 21 -9.53 -15.49 -12.97
N ALA A 22 -10.44 -14.56 -12.75
CA ALA A 22 -11.73 -14.48 -13.41
C ALA A 22 -11.72 -13.55 -14.64
N ASP A 23 -10.55 -13.03 -15.03
CA ASP A 23 -10.37 -12.02 -16.08
C ASP A 23 -11.07 -10.68 -15.81
N GLU A 24 -11.38 -10.39 -14.53
CA GLU A 24 -11.98 -9.15 -14.04
C GLU A 24 -10.91 -8.10 -13.74
N TYR A 25 -10.17 -7.69 -14.77
CA TYR A 25 -8.91 -6.95 -14.62
C TYR A 25 -9.05 -5.56 -14.00
N ASP A 26 -10.07 -4.78 -14.37
CA ASP A 26 -10.28 -3.44 -13.82
C ASP A 26 -10.52 -3.48 -12.30
N ASN A 27 -11.35 -4.43 -11.87
CA ASN A 27 -11.63 -4.66 -10.45
C ASN A 27 -10.39 -5.21 -9.72
N ALA A 28 -9.64 -6.12 -10.35
CA ALA A 28 -8.40 -6.65 -9.77
C ALA A 28 -7.33 -5.56 -9.57
N VAL A 29 -7.09 -4.71 -10.58
CA VAL A 29 -6.17 -3.56 -10.48
C VAL A 29 -6.60 -2.61 -9.38
N CYS A 30 -7.91 -2.33 -9.27
CA CYS A 30 -8.46 -1.52 -8.21
C CYS A 30 -8.12 -2.06 -6.81
N LEU A 31 -8.34 -3.36 -6.58
CA LEU A 31 -8.05 -4.00 -5.31
C LEU A 31 -6.56 -4.16 -5.04
N HIS A 32 -5.71 -4.35 -6.05
CA HIS A 32 -4.26 -4.30 -5.90
C HIS A 32 -3.78 -2.95 -5.35
N GLY A 33 -4.35 -1.84 -5.82
CA GLY A 33 -4.05 -0.52 -5.26
C GLY A 33 -4.46 -0.37 -3.79
N PHE A 34 -5.64 -0.84 -3.42
CA PHE A 34 -6.06 -0.84 -2.01
C PHE A 34 -5.17 -1.72 -1.14
N ALA A 35 -4.72 -2.88 -1.65
CA ALA A 35 -3.80 -3.74 -0.93
C ALA A 35 -2.49 -3.02 -0.61
N ALA A 36 -1.92 -2.30 -1.59
CA ALA A 36 -0.70 -1.53 -1.41
C ALA A 36 -0.89 -0.32 -0.47
N GLU A 37 -1.97 0.46 -0.64
CA GLU A 37 -2.31 1.58 0.24
C GLU A 37 -2.48 1.13 1.70
N CYS A 38 -3.26 0.07 1.93
CA CYS A 38 -3.47 -0.48 3.26
C CYS A 38 -2.17 -1.03 3.86
N SER A 39 -1.30 -1.64 3.04
CA SER A 39 0.01 -2.11 3.50
C SER A 39 0.87 -0.95 4.02
N LEU A 40 0.95 0.15 3.25
CA LEU A 40 1.70 1.35 3.67
C LEU A 40 1.14 1.95 4.96
N LYS A 41 -0.18 2.05 5.08
CA LYS A 41 -0.83 2.56 6.29
C LYS A 41 -0.59 1.68 7.50
N ALA A 42 -0.61 0.36 7.33
CA ALA A 42 -0.31 -0.59 8.41
C ALA A 42 1.13 -0.41 8.90
N ILE A 43 2.09 -0.26 7.99
CA ILE A 43 3.50 0.00 8.32
C ILE A 43 3.65 1.32 9.09
N LEU A 44 3.03 2.40 8.60
CA LEU A 44 3.13 3.72 9.21
C LEU A 44 2.49 3.79 10.60
N GLN A 45 1.41 3.05 10.84
CA GLN A 45 0.69 3.09 12.11
C GLN A 45 1.54 2.65 13.31
N GLU A 46 2.66 1.95 13.10
CA GLU A 46 3.61 1.62 14.17
C GLU A 46 4.49 2.82 14.57
N GLY A 47 4.76 3.75 13.65
CA GLY A 47 5.61 4.91 13.88
C GLY A 47 4.85 6.22 14.13
N ILE A 48 3.59 6.32 13.69
CA ILE A 48 2.74 7.51 13.83
C ILE A 48 1.35 7.16 14.35
N SER A 49 0.69 8.12 15.00
CA SER A 49 -0.63 7.87 15.59
C SER A 49 -1.66 7.52 14.51
N ARG A 50 -2.54 6.56 14.83
CA ARG A 50 -3.59 6.11 13.91
C ARG A 50 -4.49 7.24 13.42
N ASP A 51 -4.76 8.24 14.26
CA ASP A 51 -5.56 9.41 13.88
C ASP A 51 -4.90 10.24 12.76
N VAL A 52 -3.58 10.21 12.65
CA VAL A 52 -2.85 10.80 11.52
C VAL A 52 -2.99 9.89 10.31
N VAL A 53 -2.78 8.57 10.47
CA VAL A 53 -2.87 7.59 9.36
C VAL A 53 -4.25 7.61 8.69
N ILE A 54 -5.32 7.70 9.46
CA ILE A 54 -6.70 7.73 8.93
C ILE A 54 -6.97 8.99 8.10
N LYS A 55 -6.35 10.13 8.44
CA LYS A 55 -6.56 11.40 7.72
C LYS A 55 -6.06 11.38 6.28
N TYR A 56 -5.13 10.47 5.95
CA TYR A 56 -4.73 10.29 4.55
C TYR A 56 -5.90 9.84 3.67
N GLY A 57 -6.94 9.19 4.22
CA GLY A 57 -8.02 8.63 3.41
C GLY A 57 -7.43 7.77 2.28
N HIS A 58 -7.97 7.83 1.07
CA HIS A 58 -7.37 7.17 -0.10
C HIS A 58 -6.44 8.08 -0.91
N ASN A 59 -5.95 9.18 -0.31
CA ASN A 59 -5.04 10.11 -0.97
C ASN A 59 -3.61 9.59 -0.90
N ILE A 60 -3.31 8.65 -1.82
CA ILE A 60 -2.01 8.02 -1.91
C ILE A 60 -0.91 9.03 -2.26
N ASP A 61 -1.19 10.03 -3.10
CA ASP A 61 -0.22 11.05 -3.45
C ASP A 61 0.21 11.86 -2.22
N LEU A 62 -0.74 12.25 -1.36
CA LEU A 62 -0.42 12.91 -0.09
C LEU A 62 0.36 11.98 0.84
N LEU A 63 -0.02 10.70 0.93
CA LEU A 63 0.68 9.71 1.75
C LEU A 63 2.14 9.54 1.30
N LEU A 64 2.35 9.34 -0.01
CA LEU A 64 3.66 9.17 -0.61
C LEU A 64 4.48 10.45 -0.53
N ASN A 65 3.87 11.60 -0.81
CA ASN A 65 4.54 12.89 -0.67
C ASN A 65 4.92 13.18 0.77
N ASP A 66 4.13 12.79 1.77
CA ASP A 66 4.52 12.93 3.17
C ASP A 66 5.67 11.97 3.52
N ILE A 67 5.57 10.68 3.13
CA ILE A 67 6.67 9.70 3.27
C ILE A 67 7.97 10.23 2.62
N LEU A 68 7.86 10.83 1.44
CA LEU A 68 8.98 11.40 0.69
C LEU A 68 9.40 12.78 1.19
N SER A 69 8.51 13.60 1.77
CA SER A 69 8.83 14.92 2.32
C SER A 69 9.39 14.83 3.74
N PHE A 70 9.23 13.70 4.41
CA PHE A 70 10.16 13.32 5.47
C PHE A 70 11.60 13.30 4.91
N SER A 71 11.84 13.05 3.62
CA SER A 71 13.14 13.31 2.97
C SER A 71 13.26 14.81 2.67
N GLU A 72 14.22 15.59 3.18
CA GLU A 72 15.66 15.33 3.29
C GLU A 72 16.24 15.55 4.71
N ASN A 73 15.48 16.16 5.62
CA ASN A 73 15.91 16.41 7.01
C ASN A 73 15.32 15.42 8.02
N ASP A 74 14.12 14.90 7.78
CA ASP A 74 13.41 14.06 8.74
C ASP A 74 13.58 12.57 8.49
N ILE A 75 13.97 12.08 7.30
CA ILE A 75 14.42 10.69 7.11
C ILE A 75 15.72 10.48 7.85
N LYS A 76 16.58 11.49 8.00
CA LYS A 76 17.70 11.39 8.94
C LYS A 76 17.18 11.23 10.37
N ILE A 77 16.18 11.99 10.80
CA ILE A 77 15.63 11.91 12.17
C ILE A 77 14.82 10.62 12.40
N ALA A 78 13.96 10.21 11.48
CA ALA A 78 13.22 8.95 11.47
C ALA A 78 14.16 7.75 11.29
N SER A 79 15.26 7.87 10.54
CA SER A 79 16.32 6.86 10.51
C SER A 79 17.26 6.92 11.72
N ILE A 80 17.19 7.97 12.54
CA ILE A 80 17.87 8.07 13.84
C ILE A 80 16.97 7.47 14.94
N LEU A 81 15.66 7.65 14.84
CA LEU A 81 14.66 7.12 15.78
C LEU A 81 14.30 5.66 15.49
N ASP A 82 14.18 5.30 14.20
CA ASP A 82 13.94 3.96 13.68
C ASP A 82 14.63 3.76 12.29
N PRO A 83 15.95 3.51 12.29
CA PRO A 83 16.74 3.23 11.08
C PRO A 83 16.20 2.06 10.25
N SER A 84 15.51 1.11 10.90
CA SER A 84 14.94 -0.05 10.23
C SER A 84 13.75 0.36 9.36
N LEU A 85 12.86 1.22 9.87
CA LEU A 85 11.73 1.74 9.10
C LEU A 85 12.18 2.56 7.90
N GLY A 86 13.11 3.51 8.10
CA GLY A 86 13.63 4.36 7.02
C GLY A 86 14.30 3.55 5.89
N LEU A 87 15.15 2.58 6.25
CA LEU A 87 15.80 1.70 5.27
C LEU A 87 14.79 0.83 4.52
N ARG A 88 13.78 0.28 5.22
CA ARG A 88 12.77 -0.58 4.61
C ARG A 88 11.83 0.17 3.68
N LEU A 89 11.44 1.41 4.03
CA LEU A 89 10.66 2.28 3.14
C LEU A 89 11.45 2.69 1.89
N SER A 90 12.77 2.87 2.00
CA SER A 90 13.63 3.24 0.86
C SER A 90 13.73 2.16 -0.23
N GLY A 91 13.42 0.90 0.11
CA GLY A 91 13.42 -0.23 -0.82
C GLY A 91 12.12 -0.38 -1.63
N ILE A 92 11.08 0.37 -1.29
CA ILE A 92 9.78 0.29 -1.95
C ILE A 92 9.83 1.05 -3.27
N ARG A 93 9.63 0.33 -4.39
CA ARG A 93 9.52 0.95 -5.71
C ARG A 93 8.08 1.42 -5.92
N LEU A 94 7.91 2.73 -6.00
CA LEU A 94 6.66 3.35 -6.43
C LEU A 94 6.60 3.28 -7.95
N GLU A 95 5.75 2.42 -8.51
CA GLU A 95 5.44 2.53 -9.95
C GLU A 95 4.07 3.16 -10.13
N ASP A 96 4.00 4.04 -11.12
CA ASP A 96 2.87 4.94 -11.31
C ASP A 96 1.57 4.18 -11.62
N ILE A 97 1.62 3.06 -12.35
CA ILE A 97 0.40 2.35 -12.80
C ILE A 97 -0.46 1.86 -11.63
N LEU A 98 0.17 1.44 -10.53
CA LEU A 98 -0.54 0.91 -9.37
C LEU A 98 -1.36 2.00 -8.66
N PHE A 99 -0.91 3.24 -8.67
CA PHE A 99 -1.53 4.35 -7.94
C PHE A 99 -2.19 5.38 -8.85
N SER A 100 -1.94 5.32 -10.15
CA SER A 100 -2.59 6.16 -11.16
C SER A 100 -4.11 6.03 -11.04
N ASP A 101 -4.76 7.18 -10.86
CA ASP A 101 -6.20 7.31 -10.67
C ASP A 101 -6.79 6.51 -9.50
N HIS A 102 -5.98 6.10 -8.53
CA HIS A 102 -6.48 5.51 -7.29
C HIS A 102 -7.10 6.58 -6.38
N PRO A 103 -8.30 6.38 -5.77
CA PRO A 103 -9.22 5.26 -5.93
C PRO A 103 -10.29 5.48 -7.03
N LYS A 104 -10.21 6.58 -7.79
CA LYS A 104 -11.22 7.01 -8.78
C LYS A 104 -11.54 5.94 -9.81
N ARG A 105 -10.56 5.11 -10.19
CA ARG A 105 -10.73 3.97 -11.10
C ARG A 105 -11.77 2.93 -10.66
N ARG A 106 -12.21 2.94 -9.39
CA ARG A 106 -13.36 2.17 -8.92
C ARG A 106 -14.65 2.45 -9.71
N TYR A 107 -14.73 3.62 -10.34
CA TYR A 107 -15.89 4.07 -11.11
C TYR A 107 -15.65 4.09 -12.62
N TYR A 108 -14.55 3.49 -13.09
CA TYR A 108 -14.32 3.37 -14.52
C TYR A 108 -15.24 2.30 -15.11
N GLU A 109 -15.54 2.44 -16.40
CA GLU A 109 -16.20 1.37 -17.16
C GLU A 109 -15.22 0.21 -17.38
N ASP A 110 -15.71 -0.99 -17.67
CA ASP A 110 -14.84 -2.15 -17.90
C ASP A 110 -13.97 -1.97 -19.17
N GLY A 111 -12.79 -2.61 -19.17
CA GLY A 111 -11.88 -2.65 -20.31
C GLY A 111 -10.78 -1.59 -20.33
N HIS A 112 -10.48 -0.93 -19.20
CA HIS A 112 -9.35 0.01 -19.11
C HIS A 112 -8.01 -0.72 -18.92
N TYR A 113 -8.03 -1.90 -18.29
CA TYR A 113 -6.84 -2.69 -18.02
C TYR A 113 -6.88 -4.05 -18.70
N ASN A 114 -5.72 -4.50 -19.17
CA ASN A 114 -5.55 -5.85 -19.74
C ASN A 114 -4.76 -6.77 -18.80
N GLY A 115 -4.55 -8.01 -19.24
CA GLY A 115 -3.81 -9.04 -18.51
C GLY A 115 -2.37 -8.63 -18.13
N ASP A 116 -1.67 -7.89 -18.99
CA ASP A 116 -0.32 -7.43 -18.68
C ASP A 116 -0.33 -6.33 -17.61
N ASP A 117 -1.34 -5.45 -17.63
CA ASP A 117 -1.48 -4.37 -16.65
C ASP A 117 -1.79 -4.91 -15.25
N VAL A 118 -2.72 -5.86 -15.15
CA VAL A 118 -3.04 -6.48 -13.86
C VAL A 118 -1.85 -7.25 -13.29
N VAL A 119 -1.05 -7.92 -14.13
CA VAL A 119 0.17 -8.61 -13.68
C VAL A 119 1.19 -7.62 -13.11
N LYS A 120 1.43 -6.49 -13.78
CA LYS A 120 2.31 -5.43 -13.26
C LYS A 120 1.79 -4.89 -11.92
N CYS A 121 0.51 -4.56 -11.84
CA CYS A 121 -0.13 -4.10 -10.61
C CYS A 121 -0.05 -5.14 -9.48
N ARG A 122 -0.23 -6.43 -9.79
CA ARG A 122 -0.09 -7.53 -8.82
C ARG A 122 1.32 -7.61 -8.26
N GLU A 123 2.32 -7.64 -9.14
CA GLU A 123 3.73 -7.76 -8.74
C GLU A 123 4.15 -6.59 -7.86
N ASN A 124 3.67 -5.40 -8.22
CA ASN A 124 3.94 -4.19 -7.48
C ASN A 124 3.23 -4.18 -6.11
N ALA A 125 1.92 -4.42 -6.07
CA ALA A 125 1.16 -4.52 -4.82
C ALA A 125 1.73 -5.59 -3.87
N MET A 126 2.18 -6.71 -4.43
CA MET A 126 2.84 -7.79 -3.69
C MET A 126 4.13 -7.31 -3.00
N ALA A 127 4.87 -6.36 -3.56
CA ALA A 127 6.06 -5.81 -2.90
C ALA A 127 5.71 -5.14 -1.57
N TYR A 128 4.65 -4.32 -1.53
CA TYR A 128 4.17 -3.69 -0.29
C TYR A 128 3.62 -4.71 0.71
N VAL A 129 2.78 -5.63 0.24
CA VAL A 129 2.18 -6.66 1.09
C VAL A 129 3.27 -7.55 1.71
N ARG A 130 4.29 -7.94 0.94
CA ARG A 130 5.42 -8.71 1.44
C ARG A 130 6.22 -7.95 2.49
N GLU A 131 6.44 -6.65 2.29
CA GLU A 131 7.19 -5.86 3.26
C GLU A 131 6.40 -5.70 4.57
N MET A 132 5.10 -5.43 4.48
CA MET A 132 4.21 -5.44 5.64
C MET A 132 4.24 -6.79 6.37
N LEU A 133 4.16 -7.91 5.64
CA LEU A 133 4.22 -9.25 6.23
C LEU A 133 5.57 -9.55 6.89
N ARG A 134 6.69 -9.13 6.28
CA ARG A 134 8.02 -9.26 6.89
C ARG A 134 8.11 -8.49 8.21
N LEU A 135 7.63 -7.25 8.21
CA LEU A 135 7.59 -6.41 9.41
C LEU A 135 6.71 -7.03 10.51
N TYR A 136 5.60 -7.67 10.15
CA TYR A 136 4.78 -8.42 11.08
C TYR A 136 5.52 -9.64 11.66
N VAL A 137 6.18 -10.44 10.82
CA VAL A 137 6.95 -11.62 11.25
C VAL A 137 8.13 -11.22 12.15
N ASP A 138 8.78 -10.10 11.86
CA ASP A 138 9.87 -9.53 12.67
C ASP A 138 9.38 -8.92 14.00
N GLY A 139 8.07 -8.89 14.24
CA GLY A 139 7.44 -8.35 15.46
C GLY A 139 7.37 -6.82 15.51
N TYR A 140 7.65 -6.15 14.39
CA TYR A 140 7.53 -4.70 14.26
C TYR A 140 6.07 -4.27 14.22
N ILE A 141 5.28 -4.86 13.31
CA ILE A 141 3.84 -4.64 13.26
C ILE A 141 3.15 -5.53 14.28
N LYS A 142 2.31 -4.94 15.13
CA LYS A 142 1.49 -5.69 16.09
C LYS A 142 0.08 -5.78 15.55
N ASN A 143 -0.34 -6.97 15.12
CA ASN A 143 -1.73 -7.20 14.72
C ASN A 143 -2.59 -7.46 15.97
N THR A 144 -2.94 -6.39 16.70
CA THR A 144 -3.78 -6.41 17.92
C THR A 144 -4.98 -5.50 17.81
#